data_AF-A0A2W6XH18-F1
#
_entry.id   AF-A0A2W6XH18-F1
#
_cell.length_a   1.000
_cell.length_b   1.000
_cell.length_c   1.000
_cell.angle_alpha   90.00
_cell.angle_beta   90.00
_cell.angle_gamma   90.00
#
_symmetry.space_group_name_H-M   'P 1'
#
loop_
_entity.id
_entity.type
_entity.pdbx_description
1 polymer ?
#
loop_
_entity_poly.entity_id
_entity_poly.type
_entity_poly.pdbx_seq_one_letter_code
_entity_poly.pdbx_strand_id
1 'polypeptide(L)'
;MTDTTSNWIESLRRSWLLKLAWIIAPFGAFLALALFRHASRPEAAWPSLMGMLILFGGLAVSIAFALIERRRRRASLRRLSPLQRLQMSDEANLAPLGETLRISDPAPIETLPRPLLSAMAFWGARLSKPVSTAVLVLDLTSIALLLAMVVMDDPLGALSRRTGAPLLPYWPVFITLFVTAIAIRIIGYLAQMHRYYVAQAAPSGRRPFAAL
;
A
#
# COMPACT_ATOMS: atom_id res chain seq x y z
N MET A 1 -5.27 -15.76 -28.52
CA MET A 1 -4.26 -15.82 -27.42
C MET A 1 -4.30 -14.59 -26.49
N THR A 2 -5.35 -13.75 -26.51
CA THR A 2 -5.48 -12.52 -25.70
C THR A 2 -6.19 -12.71 -24.35
N ASP A 3 -6.89 -13.83 -24.15
CA ASP A 3 -7.79 -14.02 -23.01
C ASP A 3 -7.09 -14.28 -21.68
N THR A 4 -5.88 -14.85 -21.68
CA THR A 4 -5.18 -15.14 -20.43
C THR A 4 -4.69 -13.85 -19.76
N THR A 5 -4.09 -12.93 -20.51
CA THR A 5 -3.49 -11.72 -19.94
C THR A 5 -4.54 -10.70 -19.47
N SER A 6 -5.67 -10.57 -20.17
CA SER A 6 -6.80 -9.74 -19.71
C SER A 6 -7.40 -10.27 -18.41
N ASN A 7 -7.57 -11.58 -18.29
CA ASN A 7 -8.06 -12.24 -17.07
C ASN A 7 -7.10 -12.07 -15.89
N TRP A 8 -5.79 -12.12 -16.14
CA TRP A 8 -4.76 -11.87 -15.11
C TRP A 8 -4.78 -10.43 -14.60
N ILE A 9 -4.87 -9.44 -15.50
CA ILE A 9 -4.92 -8.02 -15.11
C ILE A 9 -6.18 -7.73 -14.30
N GLU A 10 -7.32 -8.30 -14.70
CA GLU A 10 -8.57 -8.16 -13.95
C GLU A 10 -8.48 -8.83 -12.58
N SER A 11 -7.88 -10.02 -12.49
CA SER A 11 -7.61 -10.70 -11.21
C SER A 11 -6.73 -9.84 -10.28
N LEU A 12 -5.67 -9.22 -10.81
CA LEU A 12 -4.80 -8.33 -10.04
C LEU A 12 -5.53 -7.07 -9.57
N ARG A 13 -6.36 -6.45 -10.41
CA ARG A 13 -7.21 -5.29 -10.05
C ARG A 13 -8.18 -5.61 -8.92
N ARG A 14 -8.69 -6.85 -8.90
CA ARG A 14 -9.63 -7.32 -7.89
C ARG A 14 -8.95 -7.83 -6.61
N SER A 15 -7.64 -8.03 -6.63
CA SER A 15 -6.89 -8.56 -5.50
C SER A 15 -6.81 -7.56 -4.34
N TRP A 16 -7.46 -7.88 -3.23
CA TRP A 16 -7.37 -7.09 -2.00
C TRP A 16 -5.98 -7.19 -1.35
N LEU A 17 -5.29 -8.34 -1.49
CA LEU A 17 -3.92 -8.53 -1.00
C LEU A 17 -2.94 -7.61 -1.70
N LEU A 18 -3.10 -7.41 -3.02
CA LEU A 18 -2.25 -6.49 -3.77
C LEU A 18 -2.42 -5.05 -3.28
N LYS A 19 -3.67 -4.63 -3.02
CA LYS A 19 -3.98 -3.29 -2.50
C LYS A 19 -3.44 -3.10 -1.09
N LEU A 20 -3.55 -4.12 -0.24
CA LEU A 20 -2.98 -4.11 1.11
C LEU A 20 -1.44 -4.04 1.07
N ALA A 21 -0.80 -4.84 0.21
CA ALA A 21 0.64 -4.83 0.02
C ALA A 21 1.14 -3.47 -0.46
N TRP A 22 0.38 -2.78 -1.32
CA TRP A 22 0.72 -1.44 -1.78
C TRP A 22 0.72 -0.41 -0.66
N ILE A 23 -0.22 -0.51 0.27
CA ILE A 23 -0.31 0.38 1.44
C ILE A 23 0.85 0.16 2.41
N ILE A 24 1.31 -1.09 2.53
CA ILE A 24 2.39 -1.48 3.43
C ILE A 24 3.77 -1.29 2.79
N ALA A 25 3.86 -1.20 1.45
CA ALA A 25 5.12 -1.12 0.72
C ALA A 25 6.11 -0.03 1.18
N PRO A 26 5.67 1.21 1.48
CA PRO A 26 6.58 2.24 1.98
C PRO A 26 7.27 1.86 3.30
N PHE A 27 6.61 1.09 4.17
CA PHE A 27 7.18 0.61 5.43
C PHE A 27 8.31 -0.40 5.19
N GLY A 28 8.27 -1.12 4.07
CA GLY A 28 9.40 -1.93 3.61
C GLY A 28 10.70 -1.17 3.50
N ALA A 29 10.64 0.01 2.88
CA ALA A 29 11.81 0.86 2.70
C ALA A 29 12.35 1.37 4.04
N PHE A 30 11.48 1.78 4.97
CA PHE A 30 11.89 2.19 6.31
C PHE A 30 12.61 1.08 7.07
N LEU A 31 12.07 -0.14 7.06
CA LEU A 31 12.71 -1.27 7.75
C LEU A 31 14.05 -1.64 7.10
N ALA A 32 14.11 -1.69 5.77
CA ALA A 32 15.34 -2.00 5.05
C ALA A 32 16.44 -0.96 5.33
N LEU A 33 16.09 0.32 5.33
CA LEU A 33 17.05 1.40 5.61
C LEU A 33 17.47 1.42 7.08
N ALA A 34 16.55 1.12 8.01
CA ALA A 34 16.87 0.96 9.44
C ALA A 34 17.86 -0.21 9.67
N LEU A 35 17.61 -1.36 9.04
CA LEU A 35 18.50 -2.52 9.11
C LEU A 35 19.86 -2.21 8.49
N PHE A 36 19.90 -1.53 7.35
CA PHE A 36 21.15 -1.15 6.70
C PHE A 36 22.02 -0.23 7.58
N ARG A 37 21.42 0.72 8.28
CA ARG A 37 22.16 1.74 9.05
C ARG A 37 22.45 1.37 10.49
N HIS A 38 21.53 0.65 11.15
CA HIS A 38 21.55 0.48 12.60
C HIS A 38 21.62 -0.99 13.05
N ALA A 39 21.71 -1.96 12.12
CA ALA A 39 21.98 -3.34 12.51
C ALA A 39 23.42 -3.50 12.99
N SER A 40 23.58 -4.00 14.21
CA SER A 40 24.89 -4.31 14.81
C SER A 40 25.61 -5.47 14.10
N ARG A 41 24.89 -6.28 13.30
CA ARG A 41 25.41 -7.36 12.46
C ARG A 41 24.71 -7.36 11.10
N PRO A 42 25.21 -6.62 10.11
CA PRO A 42 24.57 -6.53 8.78
C PRO A 42 24.41 -7.89 8.09
N GLU A 43 25.30 -8.85 8.35
CA GLU A 43 25.24 -10.21 7.81
C GLU A 43 24.01 -11.00 8.31
N ALA A 44 23.58 -10.76 9.55
CA ALA A 44 22.39 -11.39 10.13
C ALA A 44 21.08 -10.71 9.70
N ALA A 45 21.15 -9.51 9.11
CA ALA A 45 20.00 -8.78 8.58
C ALA A 45 19.63 -9.20 7.15
N TRP A 46 20.51 -9.91 6.45
CA TRP A 46 20.33 -10.34 5.07
C TRP A 46 19.12 -11.27 4.84
N PRO A 47 18.84 -12.26 5.72
CA PRO A 47 17.63 -13.09 5.61
C PRO A 47 16.34 -12.28 5.76
N SER A 48 16.34 -11.29 6.66
CA SER A 48 15.21 -10.36 6.87
C SER A 48 14.99 -9.45 5.67
N LEU A 49 16.09 -8.97 5.06
CA LEU A 49 16.08 -8.17 3.84
C LEU A 49 15.60 -8.98 2.62
N MET A 50 16.01 -10.26 2.52
CA MET A 50 15.55 -11.20 1.49
C MET A 50 14.06 -11.51 1.60
N GLY A 51 13.55 -11.76 2.81
CA GLY A 51 12.11 -11.93 3.04
C GLY A 51 11.30 -10.69 2.61
N MET A 52 11.85 -9.50 2.83
CA MET A 52 11.28 -8.25 2.31
C MET A 52 11.38 -8.15 0.79
N LEU A 53 12.52 -8.48 0.18
CA LEU A 53 12.66 -8.49 -1.29
C LEU A 53 11.72 -9.51 -1.95
N ILE A 54 11.33 -10.58 -1.26
CA ILE A 54 10.31 -11.54 -1.74
C ILE A 54 8.90 -10.95 -1.61
N LEU A 55 8.57 -10.33 -0.46
CA LEU A 55 7.29 -9.64 -0.23
C LEU A 55 7.08 -8.45 -1.18
N PHE A 56 8.14 -7.68 -1.46
CA PHE A 56 8.16 -6.59 -2.43
C PHE A 56 8.53 -7.04 -3.85
N GLY A 57 8.98 -8.29 -4.01
CA GLY A 57 9.18 -8.93 -5.30
C GLY A 57 7.87 -9.04 -6.07
N GLY A 58 6.74 -9.20 -5.38
CA GLY A 58 5.40 -9.14 -5.98
C GLY A 58 5.10 -7.80 -6.68
N LEU A 59 5.65 -6.69 -6.18
CA LEU A 59 5.60 -5.37 -6.82
C LEU A 59 6.49 -5.32 -8.08
N ALA A 60 7.70 -5.87 -8.01
CA ALA A 60 8.61 -5.98 -9.16
C ALA A 60 8.07 -6.89 -10.28
N VAL A 61 7.41 -8.00 -9.91
CA VAL A 61 6.71 -8.90 -10.83
C VAL A 61 5.54 -8.18 -11.51
N SER A 62 4.78 -7.36 -10.77
CA SER A 62 3.71 -6.53 -11.33
C SER A 62 4.25 -5.48 -12.32
N ILE A 63 5.42 -4.90 -12.06
CA ILE A 63 6.15 -4.01 -12.99
C ILE A 63 6.58 -4.75 -14.26
N ALA A 64 7.13 -5.96 -14.12
CA ALA A 64 7.52 -6.80 -15.25
C ALA A 64 6.31 -7.12 -16.15
N PHE A 65 5.14 -7.43 -15.58
CA PHE A 65 3.92 -7.67 -16.34
C PHE A 65 3.41 -6.44 -17.09
N ALA A 66 3.46 -5.24 -16.49
CA ALA A 66 3.10 -4.01 -17.18
C ALA A 66 4.04 -3.69 -18.36
N LEU A 67 5.33 -4.00 -18.23
CA LEU A 67 6.30 -3.88 -19.33
C LEU A 67 6.06 -4.89 -20.45
N ILE A 68 5.58 -6.09 -20.13
CA ILE A 68 5.17 -7.11 -21.11
C ILE A 68 3.91 -6.66 -21.87
N GLU A 69 2.91 -6.14 -21.15
CA GLU A 69 1.68 -5.56 -21.73
C GLU A 69 2.02 -4.41 -22.71
N ARG A 70 2.98 -3.55 -22.34
CA ARG A 70 3.54 -2.48 -23.19
C ARG A 70 4.15 -3.02 -24.48
N ARG A 71 4.94 -4.09 -24.42
CA ARG A 71 5.54 -4.72 -25.62
C ARG A 71 4.46 -5.33 -26.51
N ARG A 72 3.47 -5.98 -25.91
CA ARG A 72 2.37 -6.61 -26.63
C ARG A 72 1.49 -5.60 -27.38
N ARG A 73 1.12 -4.48 -26.73
CA ARG A 73 0.34 -3.40 -27.36
C ARG A 73 1.12 -2.69 -28.46
N ARG A 74 2.43 -2.45 -28.27
CA ARG A 74 3.29 -1.94 -29.35
C ARG A 74 3.38 -2.90 -30.53
N ALA A 75 3.42 -4.20 -30.29
CA ALA A 75 3.42 -5.20 -31.35
C ALA A 75 2.07 -5.26 -32.10
N SER A 76 0.94 -5.08 -31.42
CA SER A 76 -0.38 -5.03 -32.08
C SER A 76 -0.59 -3.74 -32.88
N LEU A 77 -0.16 -2.59 -32.36
CA LEU A 77 -0.21 -1.30 -33.07
C LEU A 77 0.63 -1.29 -34.35
N ARG A 78 1.74 -2.03 -34.38
CA ARG A 78 2.57 -2.22 -35.60
C ARG A 78 1.85 -2.99 -36.71
N ARG A 79 0.83 -3.79 -36.38
CA ARG A 79 0.02 -4.55 -37.36
C ARG A 79 -1.15 -3.74 -37.93
N LEU A 80 -1.42 -2.55 -37.38
CA LEU A 80 -2.48 -1.67 -37.88
C LEU A 80 -1.95 -0.74 -38.98
N SER A 81 -2.82 -0.42 -39.94
CA SER A 81 -2.51 0.50 -41.04
C SER A 81 -2.23 1.93 -40.53
N PRO A 82 -1.44 2.75 -41.24
CA PRO A 82 -1.07 4.10 -40.80
C PRO A 82 -2.28 5.01 -40.51
N LEU A 83 -3.38 4.88 -41.26
CA LEU A 83 -4.61 5.63 -41.05
C LEU A 83 -5.38 5.18 -39.80
N GLN A 84 -5.41 3.88 -39.49
CA GLN A 84 -6.00 3.36 -38.26
C GLN A 84 -5.21 3.74 -37.00
N ARG A 85 -3.89 3.96 -37.12
CA ARG A 85 -3.06 4.48 -36.03
C ARG A 85 -3.33 5.94 -35.71
N LEU A 86 -3.71 6.75 -36.70
CA LEU A 86 -4.05 8.17 -36.51
C LEU A 86 -5.47 8.36 -35.94
N GLN A 87 -6.38 7.41 -36.20
CA GLN A 87 -7.74 7.40 -35.63
C GLN A 87 -7.80 6.88 -34.20
N MET A 88 -6.82 6.08 -33.76
CA MET A 88 -6.57 5.89 -32.34
C MET A 88 -5.80 7.13 -31.87
N SER A 89 -6.56 8.13 -31.43
CA SER A 89 -6.04 9.39 -30.90
C SER A 89 -4.88 9.16 -29.95
N ASP A 90 -3.99 10.15 -29.91
CA ASP A 90 -2.84 10.34 -29.01
C ASP A 90 -3.20 10.33 -27.49
N GLU A 91 -4.10 9.47 -27.04
CA GLU A 91 -4.24 9.12 -25.62
C GLU A 91 -3.24 8.01 -25.27
N ALA A 92 -1.97 8.27 -25.54
CA ALA A 92 -0.89 7.68 -24.78
C ALA A 92 -0.78 8.38 -23.41
N ASN A 93 -1.90 8.64 -22.73
CA ASN A 93 -1.87 8.97 -21.32
C ASN A 93 -1.52 7.69 -20.60
N LEU A 94 -0.21 7.55 -20.32
CA LEU A 94 0.34 6.62 -19.36
C LEU A 94 -0.35 6.87 -18.02
N ALA A 95 -1.50 6.23 -17.80
CA ALA A 95 -2.08 6.14 -16.49
C ALA A 95 -1.03 5.40 -15.62
N PRO A 96 -0.41 6.03 -14.60
CA PRO A 96 0.55 5.36 -13.73
C PRO A 96 0.05 3.97 -13.30
N LEU A 97 0.96 3.05 -13.02
CA LEU A 97 0.62 1.66 -12.64
C LEU A 97 -0.51 1.57 -11.60
N GLY A 98 -0.56 2.52 -10.66
CA GLY A 98 -1.63 2.64 -9.67
C GLY A 98 -3.03 2.89 -10.27
N GLU A 99 -3.12 3.70 -11.33
CA GLU A 99 -4.36 3.95 -12.08
C GLU A 99 -4.72 2.77 -12.98
N THR A 100 -3.72 2.15 -13.63
CA THR A 100 -3.95 0.98 -14.47
C THR A 100 -4.43 -0.22 -13.65
N LEU A 101 -3.92 -0.40 -12.43
CA LEU A 101 -4.33 -1.46 -11.50
C LEU A 101 -5.46 -1.06 -10.56
N ARG A 102 -5.97 0.18 -10.66
CA ARG A 102 -7.02 0.74 -9.78
C ARG A 102 -6.71 0.49 -8.30
N ILE A 103 -5.46 0.75 -7.92
CA ILE A 103 -4.96 0.53 -6.55
C ILE A 103 -5.62 1.51 -5.57
N SER A 104 -5.98 2.70 -6.07
CA SER A 104 -6.74 3.72 -5.34
C SER A 104 -8.20 3.31 -5.07
N ASP A 105 -8.77 2.44 -5.91
CA ASP A 105 -10.13 1.95 -5.72
C ASP A 105 -10.09 0.78 -4.74
N PRO A 106 -11.04 0.63 -3.81
CA PRO A 106 -11.20 -0.61 -3.04
C PRO A 106 -11.41 -1.83 -3.93
N ALA A 107 -11.01 -3.03 -3.48
CA ALA A 107 -11.31 -4.28 -4.20
C ALA A 107 -12.84 -4.51 -4.29
N PRO A 108 -13.38 -5.33 -5.19
CA PRO A 108 -14.81 -5.64 -5.17
C PRO A 108 -15.20 -6.37 -3.87
N ILE A 109 -16.36 -6.03 -3.29
CA ILE A 109 -16.81 -6.60 -2.00
C ILE A 109 -16.89 -8.13 -2.02
N GLU A 110 -17.23 -8.72 -3.17
CA GLU A 110 -17.33 -10.16 -3.42
C GLU A 110 -15.99 -10.91 -3.27
N THR A 111 -14.87 -10.20 -3.43
CA THR A 111 -13.53 -10.79 -3.38
C THR A 111 -12.89 -10.71 -2.00
N LEU A 112 -13.59 -10.10 -1.03
CA LEU A 112 -13.07 -9.88 0.32
C LEU A 112 -13.37 -11.09 1.22
N PRO A 113 -12.40 -11.55 2.01
CA PRO A 113 -12.63 -12.62 2.97
C PRO A 113 -13.51 -12.11 4.12
N ARG A 114 -14.31 -13.00 4.71
CA ARG A 114 -15.23 -12.67 5.82
C ARG A 114 -14.57 -11.90 6.98
N PRO A 115 -13.35 -12.25 7.45
CA PRO A 115 -12.69 -11.49 8.52
C PRO A 115 -12.43 -10.03 8.14
N LEU A 116 -12.13 -9.75 6.87
CA LEU A 116 -11.92 -8.39 6.39
C LEU A 116 -13.24 -7.63 6.30
N LEU A 117 -14.34 -8.28 5.90
CA LEU A 117 -15.70 -7.72 5.97
C LEU A 117 -16.06 -7.32 7.40
N SER A 118 -15.79 -8.18 8.39
CA SER A 118 -16.00 -7.89 9.80
C SER A 118 -15.11 -6.76 10.31
N ALA A 119 -13.83 -6.77 9.93
CA ALA A 119 -12.89 -5.73 10.30
C ALA A 119 -13.31 -4.36 9.73
N MET A 120 -13.78 -4.31 8.48
CA MET A 120 -14.29 -3.05 7.89
C MET A 120 -15.57 -2.57 8.58
N ALA A 121 -16.50 -3.47 8.90
CA ALA A 121 -17.73 -3.11 9.58
C ALA A 121 -17.47 -2.54 10.99
N PHE A 122 -16.51 -3.12 11.72
CA PHE A 122 -16.20 -2.70 13.09
C PHE A 122 -15.21 -1.52 13.14
N TRP A 123 -14.03 -1.67 12.52
CA TRP A 123 -12.95 -0.69 12.57
C TRP A 123 -13.04 0.40 11.49
N GLY A 124 -13.74 0.13 10.39
CA GLY A 124 -13.96 1.09 9.31
C GLY A 124 -15.20 1.98 9.51
N ALA A 125 -15.99 1.72 10.55
CA ALA A 125 -17.12 2.57 10.93
C ALA A 125 -16.70 4.04 11.09
N ARG A 126 -17.65 4.95 10.85
CA ARG A 126 -17.36 6.38 10.73
C ARG A 126 -16.81 6.92 12.06
N LEU A 127 -15.51 7.16 12.11
CA LEU A 127 -14.87 7.90 13.20
C LEU A 127 -15.45 9.32 13.26
N SER A 128 -15.59 9.88 14.47
CA SER A 128 -15.95 11.28 14.62
C SER A 128 -14.88 12.16 13.97
N LYS A 129 -15.27 13.32 13.41
CA LYS A 129 -14.34 14.28 12.78
C LYS A 129 -13.07 14.59 13.60
N PRO A 130 -13.14 14.81 14.94
CA PRO A 130 -11.92 15.03 15.73
C PRO A 130 -11.01 13.81 15.74
N VAL A 131 -11.57 12.60 15.89
CA VAL A 131 -10.80 11.35 15.89
C VAL A 131 -10.15 11.10 14.53
N SER A 132 -10.85 11.34 13.42
CA SER A 132 -10.24 11.19 12.09
C SER A 132 -9.08 12.16 11.86
N THR A 133 -9.17 13.37 12.40
CA THR A 133 -8.10 14.38 12.30
C THR A 133 -6.90 13.98 13.17
N ALA A 134 -7.16 13.53 14.40
CA ALA A 134 -6.11 13.02 15.30
C ALA A 134 -5.38 11.81 14.70
N VAL A 135 -6.08 10.88 14.07
CA VAL A 135 -5.48 9.73 13.38
C VAL A 135 -4.57 10.18 12.24
N LEU A 136 -4.97 11.18 11.45
CA LEU A 136 -4.15 11.73 10.37
C LEU A 136 -2.89 12.43 10.91
N VAL A 137 -3.03 13.23 11.97
CA VAL A 137 -1.87 13.87 12.63
C VAL A 137 -0.94 12.82 13.20
N LEU A 138 -1.47 11.77 13.82
CA LEU A 138 -0.69 10.68 14.39
C LEU A 138 0.04 9.89 13.30
N ASP A 139 -0.60 9.62 12.16
CA ASP A 139 0.03 8.98 10.98
C ASP A 139 1.22 9.80 10.48
N LEU A 140 1.01 11.09 10.19
CA LEU A 140 2.07 11.99 9.72
C LEU A 140 3.22 12.12 10.72
N THR A 141 2.88 12.27 12.01
CA THR A 141 3.88 12.37 13.07
C THR A 141 4.69 11.07 13.18
N SER A 142 4.03 9.91 13.09
CA SER A 142 4.70 8.60 13.16
C SER A 142 5.65 8.39 11.98
N ILE A 143 5.24 8.80 10.77
CA ILE A 143 6.09 8.75 9.57
C ILE A 143 7.30 9.69 9.72
N ALA A 144 7.10 10.92 10.20
CA ALA A 144 8.19 11.86 10.43
C ALA A 144 9.19 11.35 11.48
N LEU A 145 8.69 10.73 12.55
CA LEU A 145 9.52 10.11 13.57
C LEU A 145 10.30 8.89 13.03
N LEU A 146 9.65 8.01 12.25
CA LEU A 146 10.32 6.89 11.58
C LEU A 146 11.42 7.39 10.65
N LEU A 147 11.15 8.44 9.87
CA LEU A 147 12.14 9.04 9.00
C LEU A 147 13.31 9.61 9.78
N ALA A 148 13.06 10.36 10.86
CA ALA A 148 14.10 10.89 11.73
C ALA A 148 14.94 9.77 12.36
N MET A 149 14.29 8.70 12.83
CA MET A 149 14.99 7.55 13.41
C MET A 149 15.91 6.85 12.42
N VAL A 150 15.54 6.81 11.15
CA VAL A 150 16.31 6.12 10.11
C VAL A 150 17.40 7.00 9.49
N VAL A 151 17.20 8.32 9.44
CA VAL A 151 18.15 9.24 8.81
C VAL A 151 19.24 9.69 9.78
N MET A 152 18.91 9.85 11.06
CA MET A 152 19.85 10.31 12.08
C MET A 152 20.73 9.17 12.59
N ASP A 153 22.00 9.48 12.90
CA ASP A 153 22.92 8.47 13.43
C ASP A 153 22.62 8.12 14.90
N ASP A 154 22.17 9.10 15.70
CA ASP A 154 21.81 8.94 17.12
C ASP A 154 20.49 9.69 17.47
N PRO A 155 19.34 9.22 16.96
CA PRO A 155 18.05 9.89 17.16
C PRO A 155 17.61 9.87 18.64
N LEU A 156 17.83 8.75 19.34
CA LEU A 156 17.39 8.57 20.72
C LEU A 156 18.33 9.24 21.72
N GLY A 157 19.64 9.28 21.46
CA GLY A 157 20.55 10.08 22.28
C GLY A 157 20.33 11.58 22.08
N ALA A 158 20.00 12.04 20.88
CA ALA A 158 19.61 13.44 20.67
C ALA A 158 18.33 13.80 21.44
N LEU A 159 17.34 12.90 21.46
CA LEU A 159 16.11 13.08 22.23
C LEU A 159 16.40 13.09 23.74
N SER A 160 17.13 12.09 24.25
CA SER A 160 17.52 11.96 25.65
C SER A 160 18.28 13.19 26.16
N ARG A 161 19.26 13.70 25.37
CA ARG A 161 20.00 14.93 25.70
C ARG A 161 19.11 16.17 25.79
N ARG A 162 18.04 16.26 24.99
CA ARG A 162 17.13 17.41 24.98
C ARG A 162 16.05 17.35 26.06
N THR A 163 15.55 16.17 26.37
CA THR A 163 14.45 15.99 27.33
C THR A 163 14.92 15.65 28.74
N GLY A 164 16.21 15.32 28.92
CA GLY A 164 16.73 14.78 30.17
C GLY A 164 16.21 13.37 30.50
N ALA A 165 15.51 12.73 29.57
CA ALA A 165 14.96 11.39 29.75
C ALA A 165 16.08 10.33 29.62
N PRO A 166 15.93 9.15 30.26
CA PRO A 166 16.87 8.06 30.08
C PRO A 166 16.93 7.61 28.62
N LEU A 167 18.12 7.21 28.17
CA LEU A 167 18.32 6.73 26.80
C LEU A 167 17.46 5.49 26.55
N LEU A 168 16.53 5.61 25.61
CA LEU A 168 15.69 4.49 25.19
C LEU A 168 16.45 3.59 24.19
N PRO A 169 16.19 2.27 24.20
CA PRO A 169 16.78 1.37 23.22
C PRO A 169 16.16 1.59 21.83
N TYR A 170 17.02 1.65 20.79
CA TYR A 170 16.60 1.94 19.40
C TYR A 170 15.54 0.98 18.86
N TRP A 171 15.84 -0.32 18.87
CA TRP A 171 15.00 -1.33 18.21
C TRP A 171 13.58 -1.43 18.78
N PRO A 172 13.37 -1.48 20.11
CA PRO A 172 12.02 -1.46 20.67
C PRO A 172 11.23 -0.22 20.28
N VAL A 173 11.82 0.98 20.36
CA VAL A 173 11.14 2.23 20.00
C VAL A 173 10.80 2.26 18.51
N PHE A 174 11.75 1.85 17.66
CA PHE A 174 11.53 1.77 16.21
C PHE A 174 10.40 0.78 15.88
N ILE A 175 10.42 -0.43 16.44
CA ILE A 175 9.39 -1.44 16.19
C ILE A 175 8.01 -0.97 16.66
N THR A 176 7.92 -0.35 17.84
CA THR A 176 6.65 0.18 18.34
C THR A 176 6.10 1.26 17.41
N LEU A 177 6.92 2.22 16.99
CA LEU A 177 6.53 3.26 16.04
C LEU A 177 6.13 2.65 14.67
N PHE A 178 6.90 1.68 14.20
CA PHE A 178 6.67 0.99 12.93
C PHE A 178 5.33 0.26 12.90
N VAL A 179 5.07 -0.58 13.91
CA VAL A 179 3.81 -1.32 14.04
C VAL A 179 2.64 -0.39 14.23
N THR A 180 2.79 0.66 15.03
CA THR A 180 1.75 1.68 15.26
C THR A 180 1.39 2.39 13.95
N ALA A 181 2.39 2.81 13.17
CA ALA A 181 2.17 3.46 11.89
C ALA A 181 1.46 2.53 10.88
N ILE A 182 1.87 1.26 10.80
CA ILE A 182 1.18 0.25 9.97
C ILE A 182 -0.27 0.08 10.42
N ALA A 183 -0.52 -0.05 11.73
CA ALA A 183 -1.87 -0.23 12.28
C ALA A 183 -2.77 0.97 11.94
N ILE A 184 -2.29 2.19 12.13
CA ILE A 184 -2.99 3.42 11.76
C ILE A 184 -3.34 3.42 10.26
N ARG A 185 -2.38 3.06 9.41
CA ARG A 185 -2.58 3.03 7.96
C ARG A 185 -3.61 1.99 7.54
N ILE A 186 -3.59 0.80 8.14
CA ILE A 186 -4.57 -0.26 7.91
C ILE A 186 -5.96 0.21 8.35
N ILE A 187 -6.10 0.80 9.54
CA ILE A 187 -7.38 1.32 10.03
C ILE A 187 -7.92 2.41 9.09
N GLY A 188 -7.06 3.34 8.65
CA GLY A 188 -7.42 4.37 7.68
C GLY A 188 -7.93 3.79 6.35
N TYR A 189 -7.28 2.73 5.87
CA TYR A 189 -7.72 2.00 4.68
C TYR A 189 -9.07 1.30 4.89
N LEU A 190 -9.27 0.61 6.02
CA LEU A 190 -10.56 -0.01 6.35
C LEU A 190 -11.69 1.03 6.39
N ALA A 191 -11.43 2.21 6.95
CA ALA A 191 -12.40 3.31 6.98
C ALA A 191 -12.69 3.90 5.59
N GLN A 192 -11.72 3.91 4.69
CA GLN A 192 -11.93 4.28 3.29
C GLN A 192 -12.79 3.24 2.57
N MET A 193 -12.46 1.96 2.71
CA MET A 193 -13.23 0.86 2.13
C MET A 193 -14.67 0.86 2.64
N HIS A 194 -14.88 1.00 3.95
CA HIS A 194 -16.20 1.07 4.55
C HIS A 194 -17.04 2.21 3.95
N ARG A 195 -16.47 3.44 3.88
CA ARG A 195 -17.16 4.59 3.26
C ARG A 195 -17.50 4.34 1.79
N TYR A 196 -16.58 3.73 1.05
CA TYR A 196 -16.77 3.42 -0.37
C TYR A 196 -17.93 2.44 -0.58
N TYR A 197 -17.98 1.32 0.16
CA TYR A 197 -19.07 0.35 -0.02
C TYR A 197 -20.42 0.85 0.51
N VAL A 198 -20.44 1.66 1.57
CA VAL A 198 -21.66 2.35 2.03
C VAL A 198 -22.18 3.29 0.95
N ALA A 199 -21.30 4.08 0.33
CA ALA A 199 -21.68 4.96 -0.78
C ALA A 199 -22.18 4.18 -2.01
N GLN A 200 -21.55 3.05 -2.35
CA GLN A 200 -22.00 2.19 -3.46
C GLN A 200 -23.34 1.51 -3.19
N ALA A 201 -23.62 1.16 -1.94
CA ALA A 201 -24.85 0.46 -1.57
C ALA A 201 -26.05 1.40 -1.39
N ALA A 202 -25.81 2.69 -1.09
CA ALA A 202 -26.84 3.70 -0.85
C ALA A 202 -27.91 3.82 -1.97
N PRO A 203 -27.56 3.83 -3.28
CA PRO A 203 -28.54 3.87 -4.36
C PRO A 203 -29.43 2.63 -4.45
N SER A 204 -28.93 1.48 -3.96
CA SER A 204 -29.62 0.19 -4.04
C SER A 204 -30.43 -0.17 -2.79
N GLY A 205 -30.37 0.66 -1.74
CA GLY A 205 -30.98 0.38 -0.43
C GLY A 205 -30.40 -0.85 0.30
N ARG A 206 -29.35 -1.49 -0.25
CA ARG A 206 -28.72 -2.67 0.36
C ARG A 206 -27.83 -2.26 1.54
N ARG A 207 -27.78 -3.09 2.58
CA ARG A 207 -26.76 -2.97 3.62
C ARG A 207 -25.49 -3.68 3.13
N PRO A 208 -24.37 -2.98 2.89
CA PRO A 208 -23.16 -3.59 2.36
C PRO A 208 -22.54 -4.61 3.33
N PHE A 209 -22.87 -4.53 4.62
CA PHE A 209 -22.38 -5.40 5.69
C PHE A 209 -23.53 -6.17 6.37
N ALA A 210 -24.49 -6.68 5.59
CA ALA A 210 -25.76 -7.27 6.10
C ALA A 210 -25.62 -8.48 7.05
N ALA A 211 -24.41 -9.03 7.25
CA ALA A 211 -24.14 -10.18 8.11
C ALA A 211 -23.54 -9.81 9.48
N LEU A 212 -23.59 -8.52 9.86
CA LEU A 212 -23.26 -7.99 11.19
C LEU A 212 -24.38 -7.09 11.69
#